data_AF-X1GIB2-F1
#
_entry.id   AF-X1GIB2-F1
#
_cell.length_a   1.000
_cell.length_b   1.000
_cell.length_c   1.000
_cell.angle_alpha   90.00
_cell.angle_beta   90.00
_cell.angle_gamma   90.00
#
_symmetry.space_group_name_H-M   'P 1'
#
loop_
_entity.id
_entity.type
_entity.pdbx_description
1 polymer ?
#
loop_
_entity_poly.entity_id
_entity_poly.type
_entity_poly.pdbx_seq_one_letter_code
_entity_poly.pdbx_strand_id
1 'polypeptide(L)'
;MVTEKEIIDSIKKNIRNLFESTDFIKVNSIKSEVNNLFPDQQVRPDLIIEVKTKDKKKYFIVFEVKSAGQPRYTRMAVNQLKYMVSNRKNYYGVFAATFISEESKQICSENGIGFIDLAGNCLFKFDNAYISIEGRPNLYPNTRPLKSIFSTKSTRALRVFLCNPKKEWFVKDIAKEANISLGQASNIKQRLLEFEFIAETGSGKNSKIRLKNAELLLGKWSNNYSYRKNKVRNFYSMDDVEVLERKLIDYFKENQISYAFTLTSGASRVAPFLIFAELFYMYH
;
A
#
# COMPACT_ATOMS: atom_id res chain seq x y z
N MET A 1 -17.48 4.74 -3.41
CA MET A 1 -16.34 4.63 -2.48
C MET A 1 -16.91 4.96 -1.12
N VAL A 2 -16.70 4.13 -0.10
CA VAL A 2 -17.29 4.38 1.22
C VAL A 2 -16.64 5.63 1.82
N THR A 3 -17.45 6.57 2.27
CA THR A 3 -17.05 7.84 2.85
C THR A 3 -16.69 7.67 4.33
N GLU A 4 -15.92 8.60 4.90
CA GLU A 4 -15.57 8.59 6.33
C GLU A 4 -16.82 8.69 7.21
N LYS A 5 -17.83 9.46 6.79
CA LYS A 5 -19.12 9.54 7.46
C LYS A 5 -19.83 8.19 7.55
N GLU A 6 -19.90 7.44 6.45
CA GLU A 6 -20.50 6.09 6.44
C GLU A 6 -19.75 5.11 7.35
N ILE A 7 -18.42 5.24 7.43
CA ILE A 7 -17.60 4.43 8.35
C ILE A 7 -17.93 4.78 9.81
N ILE A 8 -17.99 6.07 10.15
CA ILE A 8 -18.36 6.54 11.50
C ILE A 8 -19.73 6.00 11.89
N ASP A 9 -20.73 6.12 11.01
CA ASP A 9 -22.10 5.66 11.29
C ASP A 9 -22.17 4.14 11.50
N SER A 10 -21.41 3.37 10.71
CA SER A 10 -21.28 1.92 10.90
C SER A 10 -20.64 1.56 12.25
N ILE A 11 -19.56 2.26 12.64
CA ILE A 11 -18.90 2.05 13.93
C ILE A 11 -19.88 2.36 15.08
N LYS A 12 -20.57 3.50 15.04
CA LYS A 12 -21.56 3.88 16.07
C LYS A 12 -22.61 2.79 16.29
N LYS A 13 -23.08 2.17 15.20
CA LYS A 13 -24.09 1.10 15.24
C LYS A 13 -23.56 -0.19 15.85
N ASN A 14 -22.32 -0.56 15.54
CA ASN A 14 -21.79 -1.90 15.85
C ASN A 14 -20.94 -1.95 17.12
N ILE A 15 -20.33 -0.83 17.53
CA ILE A 15 -19.37 -0.79 18.64
C ILE A 15 -19.98 -1.13 19.99
N ARG A 16 -21.26 -0.80 20.22
CA ARG A 16 -21.97 -1.17 21.46
C ARG A 16 -22.05 -2.68 21.59
N ASN A 17 -22.53 -3.36 20.55
CA ASN A 17 -22.62 -4.81 20.54
C ASN A 17 -21.24 -5.46 20.72
N LEU A 18 -20.19 -4.91 20.08
CA LEU A 18 -18.83 -5.41 20.24
C LEU A 18 -18.37 -5.36 21.71
N PHE A 19 -18.48 -4.19 22.36
CA PHE A 19 -18.02 -4.03 23.74
C PHE A 19 -18.91 -4.75 24.75
N GLU A 20 -20.23 -4.66 24.61
CA GLU A 20 -21.18 -5.25 25.55
C GLU A 20 -21.16 -6.78 25.48
N SER A 21 -20.82 -7.38 24.33
CA SER A 21 -20.64 -8.84 24.21
C SER A 21 -19.50 -9.41 25.06
N THR A 22 -18.61 -8.56 25.59
CA THR A 22 -17.50 -9.00 26.45
C THR A 22 -17.86 -9.13 27.92
N ASP A 23 -19.04 -8.65 28.34
CA ASP A 23 -19.46 -8.47 29.75
C ASP A 23 -18.47 -7.64 30.62
N PHE A 24 -17.43 -7.05 30.03
CA PHE A 24 -16.36 -6.33 30.72
C PHE A 24 -16.39 -4.82 30.47
N ILE A 25 -16.94 -4.41 29.34
CA ILE A 25 -16.94 -3.02 28.87
C ILE A 25 -18.38 -2.57 28.61
N LYS A 26 -18.81 -1.52 29.31
CA LYS A 26 -20.11 -0.88 29.09
C LYS A 26 -19.94 0.45 28.39
N VAL A 27 -20.72 0.69 27.33
CA VAL A 27 -20.70 1.98 26.63
C VAL A 27 -21.60 2.98 27.36
N ASN A 28 -21.02 4.10 27.80
CA ASN A 28 -21.77 5.18 28.47
C ASN A 28 -22.30 6.20 27.47
N SER A 29 -21.45 6.68 26.56
CA SER A 29 -21.82 7.70 25.58
C SER A 29 -21.01 7.58 24.30
N ILE A 30 -21.60 8.02 23.19
CA ILE A 30 -20.95 8.08 21.87
C ILE A 30 -21.12 9.51 21.38
N LYS A 31 -20.01 10.22 21.14
CA LYS A 31 -19.99 11.64 20.76
C LYS A 31 -19.18 11.82 19.48
N SER A 32 -19.80 12.34 18.42
CA SER A 32 -19.14 12.62 17.14
C SER A 32 -18.70 14.08 16.96
N GLU A 33 -19.08 14.98 17.87
CA GLU A 33 -18.67 16.38 17.83
C GLU A 33 -18.26 16.78 19.24
N VAL A 34 -16.95 16.89 19.46
CA VAL A 34 -16.40 17.11 20.80
C VAL A 34 -15.57 18.37 20.82
N ASN A 35 -16.25 19.51 20.66
CA ASN A 35 -15.62 20.83 20.75
C ASN A 35 -15.04 21.10 22.16
N ASN A 36 -15.56 20.43 23.21
CA ASN A 36 -15.24 20.75 24.61
C ASN A 36 -14.20 19.84 25.30
N LEU A 37 -13.83 18.66 24.74
CA LEU A 37 -12.80 17.79 25.35
C LEU A 37 -11.38 18.08 24.83
N PHE A 38 -11.27 18.90 23.78
CA PHE A 38 -10.02 19.30 23.16
C PHE A 38 -10.05 20.81 22.82
N PRO A 39 -10.31 21.70 23.80
CA PRO A 39 -10.56 23.12 23.54
C PRO A 39 -9.36 23.86 22.90
N ASP A 40 -8.13 23.35 23.08
CA ASP A 40 -6.88 23.99 22.63
C ASP A 40 -6.14 23.26 21.49
N GLN A 41 -6.76 22.26 20.83
CA GLN A 41 -6.07 21.47 19.81
C GLN A 41 -6.51 21.80 18.37
N GLN A 42 -5.53 22.06 17.48
CA GLN A 42 -5.75 22.18 16.03
C GLN A 42 -6.26 20.88 15.37
N VAL A 43 -6.05 19.74 16.03
CA VAL A 43 -6.46 18.41 15.56
C VAL A 43 -7.65 17.95 16.39
N ARG A 44 -8.74 17.58 15.73
CA ARG A 44 -9.98 17.12 16.38
C ARG A 44 -10.23 15.66 16.01
N PRO A 45 -10.69 14.84 16.97
CA PRO A 45 -11.05 13.47 16.67
C PRO A 45 -12.38 13.38 15.92
N ASP A 46 -12.51 12.37 15.07
CA ASP A 46 -13.73 12.11 14.29
C ASP A 46 -14.86 11.51 15.14
N LEU A 47 -14.50 10.73 16.16
CA LEU A 47 -15.45 10.07 17.05
C LEU A 47 -14.80 9.79 18.41
N ILE A 48 -15.57 9.98 19.48
CA ILE A 48 -15.17 9.59 20.84
C ILE A 48 -16.26 8.73 21.45
N ILE A 49 -15.83 7.63 22.08
CA ILE A 49 -16.70 6.72 22.81
C ILE A 49 -16.25 6.69 24.26
N GLU A 50 -17.14 7.08 25.17
CA GLU A 50 -16.93 6.90 26.59
C GLU A 50 -17.37 5.50 26.99
N VAL A 51 -16.45 4.75 27.58
CA VAL A 51 -16.70 3.41 28.11
C VAL A 51 -16.38 3.35 29.59
N LYS A 52 -17.01 2.39 30.27
CA LYS A 52 -16.74 2.05 31.65
C LYS A 52 -16.32 0.60 31.73
N THR A 53 -15.17 0.34 32.35
CA THR A 53 -14.65 -1.00 32.61
C THR A 53 -15.32 -1.60 33.85
N LYS A 54 -15.17 -2.91 34.06
CA LYS A 54 -15.74 -3.64 35.21
C LYS A 54 -15.31 -3.07 36.56
N ASP A 55 -14.09 -2.54 36.66
CA ASP A 55 -13.55 -1.85 37.85
C ASP A 55 -14.07 -0.41 38.03
N LYS A 56 -15.10 -0.04 37.26
CA LYS A 56 -15.77 1.26 37.25
C LYS A 56 -14.89 2.44 36.79
N LYS A 57 -13.69 2.21 36.26
CA LYS A 57 -12.90 3.28 35.62
C LYS A 57 -13.57 3.74 34.32
N LYS A 58 -13.46 5.04 34.06
CA LYS A 58 -13.93 5.66 32.81
C LYS A 58 -12.77 5.79 31.83
N TYR A 59 -13.01 5.37 30.59
CA TYR A 59 -12.08 5.47 29.48
C TYR A 59 -12.72 6.21 28.30
N PHE A 60 -11.91 7.00 27.59
CA PHE A 60 -12.29 7.68 26.36
C PHE A 60 -11.56 7.04 25.18
N ILE A 61 -12.31 6.35 24.33
CA ILE A 61 -11.81 5.74 23.11
C ILE A 61 -11.92 6.78 22.00
N VAL A 62 -10.78 7.24 21.51
CA VAL A 62 -10.65 8.31 20.52
C VAL A 62 -10.39 7.70 19.16
N PHE A 63 -11.24 8.01 18.18
CA PHE A 63 -11.15 7.46 16.84
C PHE A 63 -10.66 8.51 15.85
N GLU A 64 -9.78 8.07 14.96
CA GLU A 64 -9.42 8.76 13.72
C GLU A 64 -9.84 7.85 12.55
N VAL A 65 -10.63 8.38 11.64
CA VAL A 65 -11.26 7.63 10.55
C VAL A 65 -10.64 8.04 9.22
N LYS A 66 -10.33 7.05 8.38
CA LYS A 66 -9.91 7.27 7.00
C LYS A 66 -10.67 6.35 6.06
N SER A 67 -11.00 6.86 4.88
CA SER A 67 -11.65 6.04 3.83
C SER A 67 -10.81 4.85 3.35
N ALA A 68 -9.49 4.84 3.60
CA ALA A 68 -8.57 3.78 3.24
C ALA A 68 -7.63 3.39 4.40
N GLY A 69 -7.44 2.09 4.63
CA GLY A 69 -6.54 1.53 5.65
C GLY A 69 -5.20 1.08 5.09
N GLN A 70 -4.59 1.90 4.23
CA GLN A 70 -3.24 1.68 3.68
C GLN A 70 -2.18 2.34 4.60
N PRO A 71 -0.91 1.87 4.58
CA PRO A 71 0.14 2.33 5.49
C PRO A 71 0.26 3.85 5.62
N ARG A 72 0.21 4.59 4.51
CA ARG A 72 0.31 6.06 4.52
C ARG A 72 -0.75 6.72 5.38
N TYR A 73 -2.02 6.35 5.18
CA TYR A 73 -3.14 6.89 5.95
C TYR A 73 -3.09 6.43 7.41
N THR A 74 -2.69 5.18 7.65
CA THR A 74 -2.50 4.65 9.00
C THR A 74 -1.44 5.43 9.77
N ARG A 75 -0.28 5.73 9.18
CA ARG A 75 0.76 6.52 9.84
C ARG A 75 0.30 7.95 10.17
N MET A 76 -0.43 8.59 9.25
CA MET A 76 -1.03 9.90 9.50
C MET A 76 -1.99 9.86 10.70
N ALA A 77 -2.89 8.89 10.71
CA ALA A 77 -3.87 8.73 11.78
C ALA A 77 -3.20 8.38 13.13
N VAL A 78 -2.20 7.48 13.12
CA VAL A 78 -1.42 7.14 14.33
C VAL A 78 -0.72 8.37 14.90
N ASN A 79 -0.13 9.23 14.07
CA ASN A 79 0.52 10.45 14.55
C ASN A 79 -0.48 11.40 15.21
N GLN A 80 -1.67 11.57 14.62
CA GLN A 80 -2.75 12.38 15.20
C GLN A 80 -3.28 11.78 16.51
N LEU A 81 -3.53 10.48 16.54
CA LEU A 81 -4.01 9.77 17.73
C LEU A 81 -2.99 9.86 18.87
N LYS A 82 -1.69 9.65 18.60
CA LYS A 82 -0.63 9.81 19.59
C LYS A 82 -0.64 11.21 20.19
N TYR A 83 -0.77 12.24 19.36
CA TYR A 83 -0.85 13.62 19.83
C TYR A 83 -2.05 13.84 20.76
N MET A 84 -3.19 13.22 20.46
CA MET A 84 -4.41 13.33 21.28
C MET A 84 -4.33 12.55 22.61
N VAL A 85 -3.70 11.38 22.65
CA VAL A 85 -3.81 10.44 23.80
C VAL A 85 -2.56 10.32 24.69
N SER A 86 -1.35 10.57 24.18
CA SER A 86 -0.09 10.16 24.87
C SER A 86 0.13 10.75 26.27
N ASN A 87 -0.46 11.91 26.57
CA ASN A 87 -0.31 12.59 27.87
C ASN A 87 -1.61 12.61 28.70
N ARG A 88 -2.60 11.77 28.35
CA ARG A 88 -3.91 11.76 29.02
C ARG A 88 -4.17 10.40 29.65
N LYS A 89 -4.43 10.39 30.96
CA LYS A 89 -4.87 9.18 31.65
C LYS A 89 -6.24 8.74 31.13
N ASN A 90 -6.36 7.44 30.89
CA ASN A 90 -7.59 6.78 30.42
C ASN A 90 -8.09 7.22 29.03
N TYR A 91 -7.18 7.63 28.15
CA TYR A 91 -7.48 7.83 26.73
C TYR A 91 -6.82 6.73 25.91
N TYR A 92 -7.53 6.20 24.93
CA TYR A 92 -7.02 5.17 24.04
C TYR A 92 -7.34 5.51 22.58
N GLY A 93 -6.32 5.51 21.73
CA GLY A 93 -6.48 5.84 20.31
C GLY A 93 -6.82 4.61 19.47
N VAL A 94 -7.74 4.77 18.52
CA VAL A 94 -8.18 3.71 17.61
C VAL A 94 -8.25 4.24 16.19
N PHE A 95 -7.56 3.59 15.27
CA PHE A 95 -7.66 3.88 13.85
C PHE A 95 -8.82 3.10 13.23
N ALA A 96 -9.66 3.77 12.44
CA ALA A 96 -10.72 3.08 11.71
C ALA A 96 -10.70 3.35 10.20
N ALA A 97 -10.99 2.31 9.42
CA ALA A 97 -11.07 2.41 7.97
C ALA A 97 -12.03 1.37 7.37
N THR A 98 -12.24 1.45 6.05
CA THR A 98 -13.02 0.45 5.30
C THR A 98 -12.48 -0.97 5.46
N PHE A 99 -11.17 -1.13 5.35
CA PHE A 99 -10.42 -2.35 5.61
C PHE A 99 -8.98 -2.00 5.95
N ILE A 100 -8.40 -2.69 6.94
CA ILE A 100 -7.04 -2.40 7.43
C ILE A 100 -6.10 -3.53 7.00
N SER A 101 -5.08 -3.16 6.21
CA SER A 101 -4.08 -4.11 5.73
C SER A 101 -3.22 -4.66 6.88
N GLU A 102 -2.61 -5.83 6.68
CA GLU A 102 -1.76 -6.45 7.71
C GLU A 102 -0.60 -5.54 8.14
N GLU A 103 0.04 -4.89 7.17
CA GLU A 103 1.08 -3.89 7.42
C GLU A 103 0.54 -2.69 8.24
N SER A 104 -0.69 -2.24 7.96
CA SER A 104 -1.35 -1.20 8.75
C SER A 104 -1.68 -1.65 10.17
N LYS A 105 -2.10 -2.91 10.38
CA LYS A 105 -2.33 -3.45 11.74
C LYS A 105 -1.04 -3.49 12.55
N GLN A 106 0.07 -3.87 11.91
CA GLN A 106 1.39 -3.85 12.52
C GLN A 106 1.79 -2.42 12.93
N ILE A 107 1.63 -1.45 12.03
CA ILE A 107 1.87 -0.03 12.34
C ILE A 107 1.05 0.43 13.54
N CYS A 108 -0.25 0.11 13.61
CA CYS A 108 -1.08 0.44 14.77
C CYS A 108 -0.54 -0.19 16.05
N SER A 109 -0.25 -1.49 16.02
CA SER A 109 0.18 -2.29 17.18
C SER A 109 1.52 -1.82 17.74
N GLU A 110 2.52 -1.57 16.88
CA GLU A 110 3.84 -1.03 17.27
C GLU A 110 3.75 0.35 17.94
N ASN A 111 2.66 1.07 17.68
CA ASN A 111 2.45 2.42 18.18
C ASN A 111 1.47 2.49 19.38
N GLY A 112 1.01 1.34 19.90
CA GLY A 112 0.05 1.28 20.99
C GLY A 112 -1.34 1.82 20.63
N ILE A 113 -1.67 1.81 19.34
CA ILE A 113 -2.94 2.30 18.79
C ILE A 113 -3.79 1.09 18.40
N GLY A 114 -5.06 1.10 18.79
CA GLY A 114 -6.02 0.10 18.38
C GLY A 114 -6.47 0.27 16.93
N PHE A 115 -7.23 -0.70 16.42
CA PHE A 115 -7.83 -0.58 15.11
C PHE A 115 -9.20 -1.23 15.01
N ILE A 116 -10.02 -0.79 14.05
CA ILE A 116 -11.27 -1.45 13.67
C ILE A 116 -11.55 -1.22 12.18
N ASP A 117 -12.05 -2.25 11.49
CA ASP A 117 -12.53 -2.11 10.11
C ASP A 117 -14.00 -2.51 9.93
N LEU A 118 -14.54 -2.26 8.73
CA LEU A 118 -15.94 -2.58 8.40
C LEU A 118 -16.21 -4.07 8.19
N ALA A 119 -15.18 -4.91 8.03
CA ALA A 119 -15.33 -6.36 8.10
C ALA A 119 -15.46 -6.83 9.56
N GLY A 120 -15.12 -5.97 10.52
CA GLY A 120 -15.12 -6.24 11.95
C GLY A 120 -13.83 -6.87 12.45
N ASN A 121 -12.73 -6.80 11.67
CA ASN A 121 -11.41 -7.03 12.24
C ASN A 121 -11.10 -5.87 13.19
N CYS A 122 -10.60 -6.16 14.38
CA CYS A 122 -10.29 -5.13 15.36
C CYS A 122 -9.23 -5.55 16.36
N LEU A 123 -8.61 -4.54 16.97
CA LEU A 123 -7.76 -4.66 18.15
C LEU A 123 -8.07 -3.52 19.11
N PHE A 124 -8.52 -3.87 20.31
CA PHE A 124 -8.62 -2.96 21.45
C PHE A 124 -7.76 -3.51 22.58
N LYS A 125 -6.78 -2.72 23.03
CA LYS A 125 -5.84 -3.09 24.09
C LYS A 125 -5.63 -1.88 25.00
N PHE A 126 -6.51 -1.70 25.97
CA PHE A 126 -6.44 -0.62 26.96
C PHE A 126 -6.88 -1.12 28.33
N ASP A 127 -6.27 -0.60 29.40
CA ASP A 127 -6.46 -1.13 30.76
C ASP A 127 -6.24 -2.65 30.79
N ASN A 128 -7.19 -3.41 31.37
CA ASN A 128 -7.24 -4.87 31.34
C ASN A 128 -8.12 -5.43 30.20
N ALA A 129 -8.59 -4.59 29.27
CA ALA A 129 -9.38 -5.02 28.14
C ALA A 129 -8.49 -5.42 26.95
N TYR A 130 -8.68 -6.64 26.46
CA TYR A 130 -8.09 -7.13 25.23
C TYR A 130 -9.17 -7.75 24.35
N ILE A 131 -9.40 -7.14 23.17
CA ILE A 131 -10.32 -7.65 22.15
C ILE A 131 -9.53 -7.71 20.85
N SER A 132 -9.39 -8.90 20.28
CA SER A 132 -8.80 -9.09 18.95
C SER A 132 -9.70 -9.98 18.11
N ILE A 133 -10.06 -9.48 16.93
CA ILE A 133 -10.81 -10.22 15.91
C ILE A 133 -10.04 -10.06 14.62
N GLU A 134 -9.65 -11.17 14.01
CA GLU A 134 -8.84 -11.19 12.78
C GLU A 134 -9.36 -12.25 11.78
N GLY A 135 -8.80 -12.23 10.57
CA GLY A 135 -9.10 -13.21 9.52
C GLY A 135 -10.38 -12.93 8.73
N ARG A 136 -11.15 -11.87 9.05
CA ARG A 136 -12.34 -11.52 8.27
C ARG A 136 -11.93 -10.87 6.94
N PRO A 137 -12.49 -11.34 5.81
CA PRO A 137 -12.06 -10.89 4.49
C PRO A 137 -12.45 -9.45 4.22
N ASN A 138 -11.67 -8.78 3.36
CA ASN A 138 -11.97 -7.44 2.91
C ASN A 138 -13.24 -7.42 2.05
N LEU A 139 -14.32 -6.83 2.58
CA LEU A 139 -15.59 -6.63 1.88
C LEU A 139 -15.54 -5.53 0.81
N TYR A 140 -14.49 -4.69 0.84
CA TYR A 140 -14.27 -3.55 -0.05
C TYR A 140 -12.88 -3.62 -0.74
N PRO A 141 -12.57 -4.70 -1.50
CA PRO A 141 -11.25 -4.86 -2.09
C PRO A 141 -11.00 -3.83 -3.19
N ASN A 142 -10.31 -2.74 -2.86
CA ASN A 142 -9.90 -1.75 -3.85
C ASN A 142 -8.54 -2.12 -4.46
N THR A 143 -8.51 -3.18 -5.28
CA THR A 143 -7.29 -3.62 -6.00
C THR A 143 -7.03 -2.84 -7.29
N ARG A 144 -8.00 -2.05 -7.77
CA ARG A 144 -7.89 -1.27 -9.01
C ARG A 144 -6.69 -0.30 -9.00
N PRO A 145 -6.42 0.47 -7.92
CA PRO A 145 -5.26 1.36 -7.86
C PRO A 145 -3.93 0.60 -7.95
N LEU A 146 -3.79 -0.54 -7.26
CA LEU A 146 -2.57 -1.34 -7.32
C LEU A 146 -2.37 -2.00 -8.69
N LYS A 147 -3.42 -2.58 -9.29
CA LYS A 147 -3.33 -3.14 -10.66
C LYS A 147 -2.96 -2.08 -11.69
N SER A 148 -3.41 -0.85 -11.50
CA SER A 148 -3.14 0.25 -12.44
C SER A 148 -1.68 0.73 -12.46
N ILE A 149 -0.94 0.61 -11.34
CA ILE A 149 0.50 0.93 -11.31
C ILE A 149 1.33 -0.14 -12.04
N PHE A 150 0.80 -1.36 -12.19
CA PHE A 150 1.43 -2.46 -12.94
C PHE A 150 0.89 -2.61 -14.38
N SER A 151 0.20 -1.59 -14.90
CA SER A 151 -0.20 -1.56 -16.31
C SER A 151 1.00 -1.34 -17.26
N THR A 152 0.85 -1.72 -18.53
CA THR A 152 1.94 -1.66 -19.53
C THR A 152 2.62 -0.30 -19.61
N LYS A 153 1.85 0.81 -19.60
CA LYS A 153 2.45 2.15 -19.63
C LYS A 153 3.05 2.55 -18.27
N SER A 154 2.38 2.22 -17.15
CA SER A 154 2.88 2.57 -15.82
C SER A 154 4.18 1.86 -15.45
N THR A 155 4.35 0.60 -15.88
CA THR A 155 5.56 -0.17 -15.66
C THR A 155 6.81 0.42 -16.31
N ARG A 156 6.68 1.27 -17.34
CA ARG A 156 7.81 2.02 -17.90
C ARG A 156 8.42 2.97 -16.88
N ALA A 157 7.57 3.69 -16.12
CA ALA A 157 8.06 4.54 -15.02
C ALA A 157 8.67 3.71 -13.88
N LEU A 158 8.08 2.53 -13.57
CA LEU A 158 8.66 1.63 -12.57
C LEU A 158 10.07 1.16 -12.96
N ARG A 159 10.29 0.83 -14.24
CA ARG A 159 11.61 0.48 -14.77
C ARG A 159 12.61 1.62 -14.58
N VAL A 160 12.22 2.87 -14.83
CA VAL A 160 13.10 4.03 -14.62
C VAL A 160 13.59 4.10 -13.16
N PHE A 161 12.68 3.91 -12.19
CA PHE A 161 13.05 3.86 -10.78
C PHE A 161 13.95 2.66 -10.45
N LEU A 162 13.59 1.46 -10.94
CA LEU A 162 14.28 0.21 -10.59
C LEU A 162 15.66 0.08 -11.24
N CYS A 163 15.85 0.62 -12.44
CA CYS A 163 17.16 0.70 -13.08
C CYS A 163 18.08 1.76 -12.45
N ASN A 164 17.50 2.73 -11.72
CA ASN A 164 18.24 3.83 -11.09
C ASN A 164 17.80 4.01 -9.62
N PRO A 165 17.91 2.98 -8.75
CA PRO A 165 17.23 2.95 -7.46
C PRO A 165 17.72 4.03 -6.48
N LYS A 166 18.95 4.52 -6.64
CA LYS A 166 19.55 5.57 -5.81
C LYS A 166 19.31 6.99 -6.33
N LYS A 167 18.80 7.15 -7.56
CA LYS A 167 18.63 8.45 -8.21
C LYS A 167 17.33 9.12 -7.74
N GLU A 168 17.42 10.41 -7.48
CA GLU A 168 16.24 11.25 -7.29
C GLU A 168 15.79 11.84 -8.62
N TRP A 169 14.49 11.96 -8.80
CA TRP A 169 13.89 12.39 -10.05
C TRP A 169 12.90 13.52 -9.84
N PHE A 170 12.84 14.46 -10.79
CA PHE A 170 11.64 15.26 -10.95
C PHE A 170 10.59 14.46 -11.74
N VAL A 171 9.30 14.75 -11.50
CA VAL A 171 8.20 14.08 -12.22
C VAL A 171 8.32 14.23 -13.73
N LYS A 172 8.76 15.41 -14.19
CA LYS A 172 9.01 15.71 -15.61
C LYS A 172 10.11 14.83 -16.21
N ASP A 173 11.13 14.48 -15.43
CA ASP A 173 12.25 13.67 -15.90
C ASP A 173 11.83 12.20 -16.00
N ILE A 174 11.03 11.71 -15.04
CA ILE A 174 10.39 10.39 -15.15
C ILE A 174 9.51 10.33 -16.40
N ALA A 175 8.69 11.36 -16.66
CA ALA A 175 7.83 11.40 -17.83
C ALA A 175 8.63 11.29 -19.14
N LYS A 176 9.74 12.03 -19.24
CA LYS A 176 10.65 12.01 -20.39
C LYS A 176 11.33 10.65 -20.54
N GLU A 177 11.97 10.14 -19.49
CA GLU A 177 12.73 8.88 -19.51
C GLU A 177 11.84 7.67 -19.79
N ALA A 178 10.67 7.62 -19.15
CA ALA A 178 9.69 6.57 -19.39
C ALA A 178 8.89 6.78 -20.68
N ASN A 179 9.07 7.92 -21.37
CA ASN A 179 8.32 8.35 -22.54
C ASN A 179 6.79 8.14 -22.37
N ILE A 180 6.26 8.79 -21.33
CA ILE A 180 4.84 8.87 -20.97
C ILE A 180 4.44 10.34 -20.76
N SER A 181 3.14 10.64 -20.75
CA SER A 181 2.69 12.01 -20.51
C SER A 181 2.98 12.48 -19.07
N LEU A 182 3.15 13.80 -18.88
CA LEU A 182 3.37 14.39 -17.56
C LEU A 182 2.23 14.09 -16.59
N GLY A 183 0.97 14.15 -17.06
CA GLY A 183 -0.21 13.79 -16.27
C GLY A 183 -0.18 12.33 -15.83
N GLN A 184 0.25 11.42 -16.69
CA GLN A 184 0.41 10.01 -16.34
C GLN A 184 1.52 9.81 -15.30
N ALA A 185 2.67 10.48 -15.45
CA ALA A 185 3.75 10.43 -14.47
C ALA A 185 3.31 10.96 -13.10
N SER A 186 2.51 12.05 -13.06
CA SER A 186 1.94 12.60 -11.82
C SER A 186 0.98 11.60 -11.14
N ASN A 187 0.08 10.98 -11.89
CA ASN A 187 -0.83 9.96 -11.37
C ASN A 187 -0.08 8.74 -10.83
N ILE A 188 0.98 8.29 -11.51
CA ILE A 188 1.84 7.20 -11.04
C ILE A 188 2.55 7.62 -9.75
N LYS A 189 3.14 8.82 -9.69
CA LYS A 189 3.76 9.36 -8.47
C LYS A 189 2.79 9.30 -7.28
N GLN A 190 1.56 9.81 -7.44
CA GLN A 190 0.56 9.81 -6.36
C GLN A 190 0.31 8.39 -5.84
N ARG A 191 0.06 7.43 -6.73
CA ARG A 191 -0.17 6.03 -6.33
C ARG A 191 1.05 5.38 -5.70
N LEU A 192 2.25 5.64 -6.23
CA LEU A 192 3.47 5.09 -5.64
C LEU A 192 3.75 5.68 -4.24
N LEU A 193 3.36 6.92 -3.97
CA LEU A 193 3.42 7.52 -2.63
C LEU A 193 2.36 6.92 -1.69
N GLU A 194 1.14 6.69 -2.17
CA GLU A 194 0.06 6.05 -1.41
C GLU A 194 0.47 4.65 -0.91
N PHE A 195 1.14 3.88 -1.77
CA PHE A 195 1.68 2.55 -1.43
C PHE A 195 3.09 2.59 -0.82
N GLU A 196 3.61 3.77 -0.48
CA GLU A 196 4.95 3.96 0.09
C GLU A 196 6.12 3.34 -0.70
N PHE A 197 5.97 3.10 -2.01
CA PHE A 197 7.06 2.60 -2.85
C PHE A 197 8.13 3.66 -3.10
N ILE A 198 7.73 4.93 -3.13
CA ILE A 198 8.62 6.09 -3.29
C ILE A 198 8.47 7.06 -2.12
N ALA A 199 9.45 7.93 -1.96
CA ALA A 199 9.42 9.03 -1.01
C ALA A 199 9.65 10.36 -1.74
N GLU A 200 9.04 11.44 -1.26
CA GLU A 200 9.37 12.80 -1.70
C GLU A 200 10.60 13.32 -0.93
N THR A 201 11.47 14.03 -1.63
CA THR A 201 12.61 14.76 -1.06
C THR A 201 12.54 16.22 -1.48
N GLY A 202 12.83 17.13 -0.54
CA GLY A 202 12.67 18.58 -0.73
C GLY A 202 11.23 19.08 -0.56
N SER A 203 11.01 20.37 -0.84
CA SER A 203 9.72 21.05 -0.64
C SER A 203 9.29 21.88 -1.85
N GLY A 204 7.97 22.05 -2.01
CA GLY A 204 7.38 22.89 -3.06
C GLY A 204 7.69 22.44 -4.49
N LYS A 205 7.99 23.40 -5.37
CA LYS A 205 8.27 23.16 -6.80
C LYS A 205 9.55 22.37 -7.06
N ASN A 206 10.44 22.27 -6.07
CA ASN A 206 11.68 21.50 -6.16
C ASN A 206 11.54 20.10 -5.53
N SER A 207 10.32 19.66 -5.22
CA SER A 207 10.06 18.30 -4.74
C SER A 207 10.52 17.28 -5.78
N LYS A 208 11.48 16.46 -5.36
CA LYS A 208 11.94 15.28 -6.09
C LYS A 208 11.31 14.04 -5.47
N ILE A 209 11.41 12.94 -6.20
CA ILE A 209 10.98 11.63 -5.74
C ILE A 209 12.10 10.63 -5.90
N ARG A 210 12.22 9.73 -4.92
CA ARG A 210 13.18 8.63 -4.93
C ARG A 210 12.52 7.32 -4.57
N LEU A 211 13.06 6.22 -5.06
CA LEU A 211 12.60 4.89 -4.69
C LEU A 211 12.93 4.62 -3.21
N LYS A 212 11.93 4.16 -2.43
CA LYS A 212 12.07 3.87 -1.00
C LYS A 212 12.38 2.39 -0.76
N ASN A 213 11.64 1.50 -1.42
CA ASN A 213 11.81 0.05 -1.26
C ASN A 213 11.74 -0.66 -2.62
N ALA A 214 12.91 -0.96 -3.19
CA ALA A 214 13.03 -1.61 -4.49
C ALA A 214 12.55 -3.06 -4.47
N GLU A 215 12.90 -3.80 -3.41
CA GLU A 215 12.55 -5.21 -3.26
C GLU A 215 11.05 -5.41 -3.15
N LEU A 216 10.38 -4.62 -2.30
CA LEU A 216 8.92 -4.68 -2.15
C LEU A 216 8.21 -4.32 -3.46
N LEU A 217 8.68 -3.29 -4.17
CA LEU A 217 8.11 -2.91 -5.47
C LEU A 217 8.29 -4.03 -6.51
N LEU A 218 9.48 -4.62 -6.60
CA LEU A 218 9.76 -5.75 -7.50
C LEU A 218 8.92 -6.97 -7.16
N GLY A 219 8.83 -7.34 -5.88
CA GLY A 219 8.00 -8.46 -5.41
C GLY A 219 6.53 -8.26 -5.78
N LYS A 220 5.96 -7.07 -5.49
CA LYS A 220 4.57 -6.75 -5.86
C LYS A 220 4.37 -6.73 -7.38
N TRP A 221 5.33 -6.21 -8.15
CA TRP A 221 5.24 -6.20 -9.61
C TRP A 221 5.29 -7.61 -10.19
N SER A 222 6.22 -8.46 -9.73
CA SER A 222 6.36 -9.84 -10.18
C SER A 222 5.06 -10.64 -9.98
N ASN A 223 4.41 -10.50 -8.83
CA ASN A 223 3.12 -11.13 -8.53
C ASN A 223 1.95 -10.67 -9.43
N ASN A 224 2.09 -9.53 -10.12
CA ASN A 224 1.07 -8.99 -11.03
C ASN A 224 1.48 -9.04 -12.51
N TYR A 225 2.72 -9.49 -12.79
CA TYR A 225 3.28 -9.60 -14.12
C TYR A 225 2.95 -10.95 -14.75
N SER A 226 2.71 -10.95 -16.06
CA SER A 226 2.62 -12.18 -16.85
C SER A 226 3.06 -11.89 -18.27
N TYR A 227 4.12 -12.56 -18.73
CA TYR A 227 4.61 -12.44 -20.10
C TYR A 227 3.59 -12.97 -21.13
N ARG A 228 2.65 -13.81 -20.70
CA ARG A 228 1.54 -14.34 -21.52
C ARG A 228 0.57 -13.26 -21.99
N LYS A 229 0.66 -12.03 -21.47
CA LYS A 229 -0.08 -10.87 -22.00
C LYS A 229 0.46 -10.40 -23.35
N ASN A 230 1.66 -10.81 -23.74
CA ASN A 230 2.23 -10.56 -25.06
C ASN A 230 1.71 -11.59 -26.08
N LYS A 231 1.75 -11.24 -27.37
CA LYS A 231 1.57 -12.23 -28.43
C LYS A 231 2.80 -13.13 -28.46
N VAL A 232 2.63 -14.40 -28.10
CA VAL A 232 3.71 -15.39 -28.06
C VAL A 232 3.60 -16.29 -29.30
N ARG A 233 4.74 -16.57 -29.94
CA ARG A 233 4.88 -17.58 -30.99
C ARG A 233 5.92 -18.59 -30.55
N ASN A 234 5.59 -19.86 -30.63
CA ASN A 234 6.48 -20.95 -30.26
C ASN A 234 7.00 -21.62 -31.53
N PHE A 235 8.30 -21.89 -31.55
CA PHE A 235 8.98 -22.58 -32.64
C PHE A 235 9.86 -23.68 -32.02
N TYR A 236 10.25 -24.67 -32.82
CA TYR A 236 11.18 -25.71 -32.40
C TYR A 236 12.41 -25.71 -33.31
N SER A 237 13.55 -26.08 -32.75
CA SER A 237 14.80 -26.33 -33.48
C SER A 237 15.44 -27.59 -32.91
N MET A 238 16.20 -28.29 -33.76
CA MET A 238 17.07 -29.39 -33.33
C MET A 238 18.47 -28.90 -32.91
N ASP A 239 18.78 -27.63 -33.15
CA ASP A 239 20.03 -27.02 -32.71
C ASP A 239 20.03 -26.80 -31.19
N ASP A 240 21.22 -26.92 -30.58
CA ASP A 240 21.44 -26.47 -29.22
C ASP A 240 21.21 -24.96 -29.07
N VAL A 241 20.84 -24.54 -27.87
CA VAL A 241 20.49 -23.14 -27.55
C VAL A 241 21.57 -22.15 -27.97
N GLU A 242 22.85 -22.45 -27.72
CA GLU A 242 23.97 -21.57 -28.10
C GLU A 242 24.10 -21.40 -29.62
N VAL A 243 23.88 -22.48 -30.37
CA VAL A 243 23.96 -22.48 -31.84
C VAL A 243 22.78 -21.68 -32.40
N LEU A 244 21.58 -21.94 -31.89
CA LEU A 244 20.37 -21.22 -32.28
C LEU A 244 20.48 -19.72 -31.97
N GLU A 245 21.02 -19.37 -30.81
CA GLU A 245 21.22 -17.97 -30.41
C GLU A 245 22.15 -17.24 -31.38
N ARG A 246 23.29 -17.84 -31.77
CA ARG A 246 24.20 -17.26 -32.76
C ARG A 246 23.52 -17.05 -34.11
N LYS A 247 22.82 -18.07 -34.62
CA LYS A 247 22.07 -17.98 -35.90
C LYS A 247 21.04 -16.84 -35.88
N LEU A 248 20.31 -16.67 -34.77
CA LEU A 248 19.34 -15.58 -34.62
C LEU A 248 20.03 -14.20 -34.58
N ILE A 249 21.14 -14.07 -33.86
CA ILE A 249 21.92 -12.81 -33.80
C ILE A 249 22.37 -12.40 -35.20
N ASP A 250 22.92 -13.35 -35.97
CA ASP A 250 23.43 -13.09 -37.32
C ASP A 250 22.27 -12.70 -38.25
N TYR A 251 21.17 -13.44 -38.21
CA TYR A 251 19.96 -13.11 -38.97
C TYR A 251 19.43 -11.70 -38.65
N PHE A 252 19.34 -11.34 -37.36
CA PHE A 252 18.86 -10.00 -36.98
C PHE A 252 19.80 -8.89 -37.43
N LYS A 253 21.12 -9.11 -37.38
CA LYS A 253 22.12 -8.14 -37.87
C LYS A 253 22.01 -7.94 -39.37
N GLU A 254 21.97 -9.03 -40.15
CA GLU A 254 21.88 -8.98 -41.61
C GLU A 254 20.61 -8.25 -42.08
N ASN A 255 19.50 -8.48 -41.37
CA ASN A 255 18.21 -7.89 -41.71
C ASN A 255 17.93 -6.56 -40.99
N GLN A 256 18.88 -6.02 -40.23
CA GLN A 256 18.74 -4.78 -39.45
C GLN A 256 17.51 -4.76 -38.53
N ILE A 257 17.16 -5.92 -37.96
CA ILE A 257 16.01 -6.07 -37.07
C ILE A 257 16.44 -5.72 -35.65
N SER A 258 15.68 -4.85 -34.98
CA SER A 258 15.91 -4.55 -33.57
C SER A 258 15.35 -5.67 -32.70
N TYR A 259 16.18 -6.24 -31.83
CA TYR A 259 15.78 -7.37 -30.99
C TYR A 259 16.31 -7.25 -29.56
N ALA A 260 15.71 -8.03 -28.66
CA ALA A 260 16.20 -8.22 -27.30
C ALA A 260 15.94 -9.66 -26.86
N PHE A 261 16.95 -10.30 -26.25
CA PHE A 261 16.73 -11.52 -25.48
C PHE A 261 16.02 -11.20 -24.18
N THR A 262 15.05 -12.04 -23.81
CA THR A 262 14.16 -11.81 -22.67
C THR A 262 14.04 -13.06 -21.81
N LEU A 263 13.29 -13.00 -20.71
CA LEU A 263 13.06 -14.12 -19.80
C LEU A 263 14.39 -14.80 -19.41
N THR A 264 14.49 -16.12 -19.51
CA THR A 264 15.69 -16.88 -19.15
C THR A 264 16.89 -16.54 -20.02
N SER A 265 16.70 -16.33 -21.33
CA SER A 265 17.78 -15.98 -22.27
C SER A 265 18.36 -14.59 -22.03
N GLY A 266 17.53 -13.64 -21.59
CA GLY A 266 18.00 -12.34 -21.14
C GLY A 266 18.65 -12.40 -19.76
N ALA A 267 18.04 -13.15 -18.83
CA ALA A 267 18.52 -13.27 -17.46
C ALA A 267 19.91 -13.92 -17.37
N SER A 268 20.17 -14.97 -18.15
CA SER A 268 21.47 -15.65 -18.20
C SER A 268 22.63 -14.74 -18.59
N ARG A 269 22.37 -13.70 -19.40
CA ARG A 269 23.38 -12.70 -19.79
C ARG A 269 23.75 -11.72 -18.67
N VAL A 270 22.85 -11.51 -17.70
CA VAL A 270 23.09 -10.63 -16.55
C VAL A 270 23.63 -11.42 -15.36
N ALA A 271 23.10 -12.63 -15.15
CA ALA A 271 23.47 -13.52 -14.06
C ALA A 271 23.49 -14.98 -14.59
N PRO A 272 24.67 -15.49 -15.01
CA PRO A 272 24.81 -16.77 -15.72
C PRO A 272 24.72 -17.99 -14.80
N PHE A 273 23.71 -18.04 -13.93
CA PHE A 273 23.44 -19.16 -13.03
C PHE A 273 22.28 -20.04 -13.50
N LEU A 274 21.63 -19.65 -14.60
CA LEU A 274 20.47 -20.32 -15.17
C LEU A 274 20.88 -21.19 -16.35
N ILE A 275 20.63 -22.50 -16.23
CA ILE A 275 20.62 -23.42 -17.36
C ILE A 275 19.21 -23.39 -17.95
N PHE A 276 19.09 -23.20 -19.27
CA PHE A 276 17.80 -23.11 -19.95
C PHE A 276 17.83 -23.87 -21.27
N ALA A 277 16.72 -24.53 -21.60
CA ALA A 277 16.54 -25.28 -22.85
C ALA A 277 15.71 -24.51 -23.89
N GLU A 278 15.09 -23.39 -23.50
CA GLU A 278 14.21 -22.59 -24.35
C GLU A 278 14.78 -21.17 -24.53
N LEU A 279 14.85 -20.72 -25.78
CA LEU A 279 15.35 -19.40 -26.13
C LEU A 279 14.20 -18.41 -26.31
N PHE A 280 14.24 -17.31 -25.56
CA PHE A 280 13.21 -16.26 -25.57
C PHE A 280 13.75 -14.93 -26.09
N TYR A 281 13.09 -14.40 -27.11
CA TYR A 281 13.42 -13.11 -27.69
C TYR A 281 12.17 -12.30 -28.06
N MET A 282 12.33 -10.98 -28.15
CA MET A 282 11.38 -10.06 -28.79
C MET A 282 12.10 -9.33 -29.91
N TYR A 283 11.36 -8.95 -30.95
CA TYR A 283 11.87 -8.16 -32.06
C TYR A 283 10.85 -7.09 -32.47
N HIS A 284 11.32 -6.00 -33.06
CA HIS A 284 10.55 -4.84 -33.48
C HIS A 284 10.85 -4.46 -34.93
#